data_AF-A0A1S4E5Y7-F1
#
_entry.id   AF-A0A1S4E5Y7-F1
#
_cell.length_a   1.000
_cell.length_b   1.000
_cell.length_c   1.000
_cell.angle_alpha   90.00
_cell.angle_beta   90.00
_cell.angle_gamma   90.00
#
_symmetry.space_group_name_H-M   'P 1'
#
loop_
_entity.id
_entity.type
_entity.pdbx_description
1 polymer ?
#
loop_
_entity_poly.entity_id
_entity_poly.type
_entity_poly.pdbx_seq_one_letter_code
_entity_poly.pdbx_strand_id
1 'polypeptide(L)'
;MLLACRMCMEMEDSLYHLLLHCDFAYRSWHYLIREYHRRHPAARVVDVSEDDGLLKEEPQIEFSGEEAFGRYLDLHELYNQYINSKFGEAIEYSSYLDIFSQPQKISQKLKFSRQYREYLENLLAYLIYFFQRTEPLQDLDRIFSKVESEFEERWAIGTIEGWENTSQDNGHDSAQHSLIDLDYYSSVEELVELGPERLKEGLAALGLKTGGTVQQRAERLFLTKHTPLQLLDKKHFAKLSRQPIQNWMAVASQNNENLKQVALMEAKIEKLCDLLDETIARTKDNIVKKQALTYEEIEAEREEEETQAESESDDEEQQIYNPLKLPMGWDGKPIPYWLYKLHGLGQEFKCEICGNYSYWGRRAFERHFKEWRHQHGMRCLGIPNTKNFNEITSIEEAKDLWKRIQERQGVNKWRPDLEEEYEDKEGNIYNKKTYTDLQRQGLI
;
A
#
# COMPACT_ATOMS: atom_id res chain seq x y z
N MET A 1 16.56 61.26 52.27
CA MET A 1 15.21 60.66 52.37
C MET A 1 14.24 61.19 51.32
N LEU A 2 14.07 62.51 51.14
CA LEU A 2 13.06 63.04 50.21
C LEU A 2 13.32 62.74 48.71
N LEU A 3 14.57 62.61 48.26
CA LEU A 3 14.88 62.20 46.88
C LEU A 3 14.63 60.70 46.59
N ALA A 4 14.80 59.83 47.60
CA ALA A 4 14.57 58.39 47.45
C ALA A 4 13.07 58.05 47.41
N CYS A 5 12.24 58.76 48.18
CA CYS A 5 10.77 58.61 48.09
C CYS A 5 10.20 59.10 46.75
N ARG A 6 10.81 60.12 46.13
CA ARG A 6 10.34 60.65 44.84
C ARG A 6 10.64 59.68 43.68
N MET A 7 11.81 59.06 43.69
CA MET A 7 12.18 58.02 42.70
C MET A 7 11.39 56.72 42.86
N CYS A 8 11.01 56.32 44.08
CA CYS A 8 10.14 55.15 44.30
C CYS A 8 8.71 55.36 43.79
N MET A 9 8.10 56.54 43.99
CA MET A 9 6.77 56.85 43.44
C MET A 9 6.77 56.91 41.90
N GLU A 10 7.82 57.48 41.29
CA GLU A 10 7.94 57.52 39.82
C GLU A 10 8.11 56.12 39.19
N MET A 11 8.74 55.17 39.90
CA MET A 11 8.84 53.76 39.47
C MET A 11 7.53 52.97 39.65
N GLU A 12 6.77 53.22 40.72
CA GLU A 12 5.45 52.60 40.92
C GLU A 12 4.42 53.09 39.89
N ASP A 13 4.41 54.39 39.57
CA ASP A 13 3.55 54.95 38.52
C ASP A 13 3.92 54.41 37.13
N SER A 14 5.22 54.25 36.83
CA SER A 14 5.66 53.65 35.57
C SER A 14 5.29 52.16 35.44
N LEU A 15 5.32 51.39 36.55
CA LEU A 15 4.90 49.99 36.56
C LEU A 15 3.38 49.85 36.42
N TYR A 16 2.60 50.73 37.04
CA TYR A 16 1.15 50.80 36.85
C TYR A 16 0.77 51.16 35.41
N HIS A 17 1.47 52.12 34.81
CA HIS A 17 1.25 52.48 33.41
C HIS A 17 1.60 51.33 32.46
N LEU A 18 2.67 50.58 32.72
CA LEU A 18 3.04 49.38 31.96
C LEU A 18 2.01 48.25 32.13
N LEU A 19 1.51 48.01 33.34
CA LEU A 19 0.45 47.03 33.61
C LEU A 19 -0.86 47.39 32.91
N LEU A 20 -1.26 48.67 32.95
CA LEU A 20 -2.44 49.17 32.24
C LEU A 20 -2.29 49.08 30.72
N HIS A 21 -1.09 49.37 30.19
CA HIS A 21 -0.81 49.21 28.75
C HIS A 21 -0.84 47.74 28.33
N CYS A 22 -0.33 46.85 29.19
CA CYS A 22 -0.34 45.41 28.95
C CYS A 22 -1.77 44.85 29.03
N ASP A 23 -2.60 45.31 29.97
CA ASP A 23 -4.01 44.93 30.09
C ASP A 23 -4.85 45.48 28.92
N PHE A 24 -4.55 46.69 28.44
CA PHE A 24 -5.18 47.26 27.24
C PHE A 24 -4.79 46.50 25.97
N ALA A 25 -3.50 46.16 25.82
CA ALA A 25 -3.02 45.34 24.72
C ALA A 25 -3.64 43.93 24.74
N TYR A 26 -3.75 43.33 25.92
CA TYR A 26 -4.39 42.03 26.10
C TYR A 26 -5.88 42.06 25.75
N ARG A 27 -6.62 43.09 26.20
CA ARG A 27 -8.03 43.29 25.84
C ARG A 27 -8.22 43.54 24.35
N SER A 28 -7.33 44.33 23.74
CA SER A 28 -7.34 44.59 22.30
C SER A 28 -7.07 43.31 21.49
N TRP A 29 -6.07 42.52 21.89
CA TRP A 29 -5.75 41.24 21.27
C TRP A 29 -6.89 40.23 21.39
N HIS A 30 -7.51 40.14 22.58
CA HIS A 30 -8.65 39.26 22.82
C HIS A 30 -9.91 39.72 22.04
N TYR A 31 -10.10 41.02 21.85
CA TYR A 31 -11.14 41.55 20.98
C TYR A 31 -10.87 41.17 19.51
N LEU A 32 -9.62 41.27 19.06
CA LEU A 32 -9.22 40.90 17.70
C LEU A 32 -9.44 39.41 17.42
N ILE A 33 -9.10 38.53 18.36
CA ILE A 33 -9.34 37.09 18.28
C ILE A 33 -10.83 36.78 18.24
N ARG A 34 -11.63 37.39 19.12
CA ARG A 34 -13.09 37.21 19.11
C ARG A 34 -13.72 37.68 17.81
N GLU A 35 -13.26 38.80 17.26
CA GLU A 35 -13.72 39.31 15.97
C GLU A 35 -13.30 38.39 14.82
N TYR A 36 -12.09 37.83 14.86
CA TYR A 36 -11.63 36.83 13.89
C TYR A 36 -12.51 35.57 13.91
N HIS A 37 -12.76 34.96 15.07
CA HIS A 37 -13.64 33.79 15.18
C HIS A 37 -15.10 34.10 14.83
N ARG A 38 -15.56 35.34 15.04
CA ARG A 38 -16.89 35.79 14.60
C ARG A 38 -17.00 35.90 13.08
N ARG A 39 -15.92 36.32 12.40
CA ARG A 39 -15.84 36.40 10.92
C ARG A 39 -15.58 35.05 10.26
N HIS A 40 -14.91 34.14 10.97
CA HIS A 40 -14.60 32.79 10.51
C HIS A 40 -15.25 31.71 11.40
N PRO A 41 -16.59 31.66 11.50
CA PRO A 41 -17.27 30.68 12.35
C PRO A 41 -17.11 29.23 11.84
N ALA A 42 -16.72 29.07 10.57
CA ALA A 42 -16.44 27.77 9.96
C ALA A 42 -14.96 27.34 10.05
N ALA A 43 -14.08 28.13 10.69
CA ALA A 43 -12.71 27.72 10.95
C ALA A 43 -12.73 26.58 12.00
N ARG A 44 -12.84 25.34 11.53
CA ARG A 44 -12.75 24.13 12.34
C ARG A 44 -11.33 24.06 12.91
N VAL A 45 -11.21 23.99 14.23
CA VAL A 45 -9.97 23.53 14.86
C VAL A 45 -9.90 22.04 14.53
N VAL A 46 -9.02 21.67 13.61
CA VAL A 46 -8.77 20.26 13.31
C VAL A 46 -8.05 19.69 14.52
N ASP A 47 -8.77 18.91 15.33
CA ASP A 47 -8.17 18.11 16.37
C ASP A 47 -7.41 16.97 15.68
N VAL A 48 -6.09 16.90 15.88
CA VAL A 48 -5.23 15.89 15.25
C VAL A 48 -5.69 14.47 15.57
N SER A 49 -6.47 14.30 16.65
CA SER A 49 -7.02 13.02 17.09
C SER A 49 -8.24 12.52 16.29
N GLU A 50 -8.91 13.36 15.47
CA GLU A 50 -10.07 12.94 14.68
C GLU A 50 -9.69 12.25 13.35
N ASP A 51 -8.51 12.52 12.80
CA ASP A 51 -8.09 12.01 11.47
C ASP A 51 -7.46 10.60 11.53
N ASP A 52 -7.05 10.16 12.72
CA ASP A 52 -6.46 8.83 12.97
C ASP A 52 -7.44 7.67 12.69
N GLY A 53 -8.75 7.94 12.72
CA GLY A 53 -9.77 6.93 12.43
C GLY A 53 -9.88 6.55 10.95
N LEU A 54 -9.49 7.46 10.04
CA LEU A 54 -9.58 7.26 8.60
C LEU A 54 -8.35 6.58 8.00
N LEU A 55 -7.23 6.55 8.74
CA LEU A 55 -5.98 5.91 8.32
C LEU A 55 -5.84 4.45 8.80
N LYS A 56 -6.85 3.91 9.50
CA LYS A 56 -6.81 2.57 10.11
C LYS A 56 -7.22 1.43 9.19
N GLU A 57 -7.86 1.71 8.06
CA GLU A 57 -8.14 0.68 7.08
C GLU A 57 -6.87 0.45 6.25
N GLU A 58 -5.96 -0.37 6.80
CA GLU A 58 -4.86 -0.91 6.02
C GLU A 58 -5.46 -1.79 4.91
N PRO A 59 -5.26 -1.44 3.63
CA PRO A 59 -5.75 -2.28 2.55
C PRO A 59 -5.04 -3.63 2.62
N GLN A 60 -5.80 -4.72 2.78
CA GLN A 60 -5.27 -6.07 2.66
C GLN A 60 -4.84 -6.31 1.21
N ILE A 61 -3.54 -6.17 0.94
CA ILE A 61 -2.94 -6.51 -0.33
C ILE A 61 -2.49 -7.96 -0.24
N GLU A 62 -3.17 -8.86 -0.94
CA GLU A 62 -2.82 -10.28 -0.98
C GLU A 62 -1.51 -10.46 -1.75
N PHE A 63 -0.50 -11.07 -1.13
CA PHE A 63 0.72 -11.54 -1.79
C PHE A 63 0.79 -13.06 -1.72
N SER A 64 1.31 -13.69 -2.79
CA SER A 64 1.69 -15.10 -2.70
C SER A 64 2.84 -15.24 -1.71
N GLY A 65 2.92 -16.38 -1.01
CA GLY A 65 4.03 -16.64 -0.07
C GLY A 65 5.40 -16.51 -0.75
N GLU A 66 5.52 -16.95 -2.01
CA GLU A 66 6.76 -16.84 -2.78
C GLU A 66 7.10 -15.40 -3.21
N GLU A 67 6.12 -14.49 -3.25
CA GLU A 67 6.37 -13.07 -3.55
C GLU A 67 6.96 -12.31 -2.36
N ALA A 68 6.82 -12.85 -1.14
CA ALA A 68 7.32 -12.27 0.11
C ALA A 68 7.00 -10.76 0.22
N PHE A 69 5.71 -10.41 0.20
CA PHE A 69 5.20 -9.04 0.26
C PHE A 69 5.78 -8.09 -0.81
N GLY A 70 6.03 -8.62 -2.02
CA GLY A 70 6.50 -7.85 -3.16
C GLY A 70 8.02 -7.73 -3.23
N ARG A 71 8.75 -8.50 -2.42
CA ARG A 71 10.21 -8.58 -2.46
C ARG A 71 10.72 -9.36 -3.67
N TYR A 72 9.98 -10.39 -4.08
CA TYR A 72 10.32 -11.27 -5.19
C TYR A 72 9.14 -11.41 -6.16
N LEU A 73 9.43 -11.84 -7.39
CA LEU A 73 8.44 -12.18 -8.40
C LEU A 73 8.22 -13.69 -8.43
N ASP A 74 6.96 -14.12 -8.36
CA ASP A 74 6.58 -15.52 -8.59
C ASP A 74 6.23 -15.73 -10.07
N LEU A 75 7.24 -16.12 -10.85
CA LEU A 75 7.11 -16.40 -12.28
C LEU A 75 7.03 -17.91 -12.56
N HIS A 76 6.83 -18.75 -11.54
CA HIS A 76 6.89 -20.20 -11.71
C HIS A 76 5.76 -20.74 -12.58
N GLU A 77 4.54 -20.19 -12.43
CA GLU A 77 3.40 -20.56 -13.28
C GLU A 77 3.65 -20.18 -14.75
N LEU A 78 4.20 -18.98 -14.99
CA LEU A 78 4.50 -18.48 -16.34
C LEU A 78 5.64 -19.28 -16.98
N TYR A 79 6.64 -19.69 -16.20
CA TYR A 79 7.69 -20.62 -16.64
C TYR A 79 7.12 -21.97 -17.07
N ASN A 80 6.16 -22.52 -16.31
CA ASN A 80 5.49 -23.76 -16.68
C ASN A 80 4.68 -23.58 -17.98
N GLN A 81 4.02 -22.44 -18.18
CA GLN A 81 3.37 -22.13 -19.46
C GLN A 81 4.38 -22.03 -20.61
N TYR A 82 5.55 -21.42 -20.37
CA TYR A 82 6.63 -21.29 -21.34
C TYR A 82 7.16 -22.66 -21.78
N ILE A 83 7.55 -23.54 -20.85
CA ILE A 83 8.08 -24.88 -21.19
C ILE A 83 7.05 -25.74 -21.91
N ASN A 84 5.79 -25.67 -21.50
CA ASN A 84 4.72 -26.46 -22.11
C ASN A 84 4.28 -25.93 -23.48
N SER A 85 4.78 -24.77 -23.89
CA SER A 85 4.45 -24.15 -25.17
C SER A 85 5.33 -24.67 -26.31
N LYS A 86 4.88 -24.47 -27.56
CA LYS A 86 5.68 -24.81 -28.75
C LYS A 86 6.80 -23.81 -29.05
N PHE A 87 6.76 -22.64 -28.43
CA PHE A 87 7.74 -21.58 -28.67
C PHE A 87 8.82 -21.53 -27.58
N GLY A 88 8.56 -22.15 -26.43
CA GLY A 88 9.53 -22.24 -25.35
C GLY A 88 10.57 -23.33 -25.61
N GLU A 89 11.72 -23.15 -24.96
CA GLU A 89 12.79 -24.11 -24.92
C GLU A 89 12.83 -24.81 -23.55
N ALA A 90 13.35 -26.05 -23.52
CA ALA A 90 13.56 -26.77 -22.27
C ALA A 90 14.78 -26.21 -21.54
N ILE A 91 14.57 -25.11 -20.82
CA ILE A 91 15.56 -24.38 -20.03
C ILE A 91 15.25 -24.49 -18.55
N GLU A 92 16.24 -24.20 -17.70
CA GLU A 92 16.06 -24.10 -16.26
C GLU A 92 15.38 -22.77 -15.86
N TYR A 93 14.71 -22.74 -14.71
CA TYR A 93 14.00 -21.56 -14.21
C TYR A 93 14.90 -20.34 -14.05
N SER A 94 16.13 -20.52 -13.56
CA SER A 94 17.13 -19.44 -13.44
C SER A 94 17.46 -18.81 -14.81
N SER A 95 17.61 -19.63 -15.85
CA SER A 95 17.85 -19.17 -17.22
C SER A 95 16.61 -18.52 -17.84
N TYR A 96 15.41 -18.99 -17.49
CA TYR A 96 14.15 -18.37 -17.91
C TYR A 96 14.06 -16.92 -17.42
N LEU A 97 14.56 -16.62 -16.22
CA LEU A 97 14.58 -15.25 -15.68
C LEU A 97 15.45 -14.27 -16.48
N ASP A 98 16.38 -14.75 -17.31
CA ASP A 98 17.13 -13.90 -18.24
C ASP A 98 16.39 -13.72 -19.57
N ILE A 99 15.57 -14.70 -19.95
CA ILE A 99 14.93 -14.77 -21.27
C ILE A 99 13.59 -14.02 -21.28
N PHE A 100 12.77 -14.10 -20.23
CA PHE A 100 11.46 -13.43 -20.20
C PHE A 100 11.59 -11.91 -20.26
N SER A 101 12.69 -11.35 -19.74
CA SER A 101 13.00 -9.91 -19.79
C SER A 101 13.38 -9.44 -21.20
N GLN A 102 13.64 -10.36 -22.14
CA GLN A 102 14.12 -10.07 -23.48
C GLN A 102 13.23 -10.72 -24.56
N PRO A 103 12.00 -10.23 -24.75
CA PRO A 103 11.06 -10.80 -25.74
C PRO A 103 11.57 -10.71 -27.19
N GLN A 104 12.59 -9.88 -27.46
CA GLN A 104 13.21 -9.75 -28.78
C GLN A 104 13.98 -10.99 -29.24
N LYS A 105 14.43 -11.86 -28.32
CA LYS A 105 15.17 -13.07 -28.66
C LYS A 105 14.30 -14.16 -29.30
N ILE A 106 12.97 -14.09 -29.14
CA ILE A 106 12.04 -15.10 -29.65
C ILE A 106 11.82 -14.88 -31.15
N SER A 107 11.91 -15.94 -31.94
CA SER A 107 11.73 -15.84 -33.40
C SER A 107 10.34 -15.30 -33.77
N GLN A 108 10.30 -14.34 -34.70
CA GLN A 108 9.07 -13.71 -35.20
C GLN A 108 8.01 -14.75 -35.61
N LYS A 109 8.41 -15.88 -36.23
CA LYS A 109 7.50 -16.97 -36.66
C LYS A 109 6.71 -17.58 -35.49
N LEU A 110 7.31 -17.64 -34.31
CA LEU A 110 6.70 -18.17 -33.10
C LEU A 110 5.83 -17.11 -32.40
N LYS A 111 6.14 -15.82 -32.60
CA LYS A 111 5.31 -14.71 -32.12
C LYS A 111 3.91 -14.67 -32.75
N PHE A 112 3.72 -15.28 -33.94
CA PHE A 112 2.40 -15.46 -34.58
C PHE A 112 1.54 -16.54 -33.91
N SER A 113 2.10 -17.35 -33.01
CA SER A 113 1.35 -18.43 -32.36
C SER A 113 0.36 -17.87 -31.36
N ARG A 114 -0.87 -18.41 -31.36
CA ARG A 114 -1.88 -18.07 -30.34
C ARG A 114 -1.38 -18.33 -28.92
N GLN A 115 -0.60 -19.38 -28.73
CA GLN A 115 -0.03 -19.75 -27.42
C GLN A 115 0.91 -18.67 -26.89
N TYR A 116 1.67 -18.02 -27.77
CA TYR A 116 2.59 -16.94 -27.39
C TYR A 116 1.83 -15.69 -26.95
N ARG A 117 0.78 -15.35 -27.70
CA ARG A 117 -0.11 -14.25 -27.33
C ARG A 117 -0.74 -14.46 -25.94
N GLU A 118 -1.31 -15.63 -25.70
CA GLU A 118 -1.92 -15.97 -24.40
C GLU A 118 -0.88 -15.90 -23.26
N TYR A 119 0.33 -16.40 -23.48
CA TYR A 119 1.44 -16.28 -22.54
C TYR A 119 1.81 -14.82 -22.25
N LEU A 120 1.94 -13.97 -23.28
CA LEU A 120 2.28 -12.55 -23.10
C LEU A 120 1.16 -11.78 -22.39
N GLU A 121 -0.11 -12.08 -22.70
CA GLU A 121 -1.27 -11.48 -22.02
C GLU A 121 -1.22 -11.82 -20.52
N ASN A 122 -0.95 -13.08 -20.16
CA ASN A 122 -0.80 -13.52 -18.77
C ASN A 122 0.41 -12.88 -18.08
N LEU A 123 1.57 -12.84 -18.74
CA LEU A 123 2.79 -12.23 -18.20
C LEU A 123 2.60 -10.73 -17.96
N LEU A 124 2.04 -10.01 -18.93
CA LEU A 124 1.76 -8.59 -18.80
C LEU A 124 0.75 -8.32 -17.69
N ALA A 125 -0.33 -9.11 -17.59
CA ALA A 125 -1.32 -8.98 -16.54
C ALA A 125 -0.71 -9.20 -15.14
N TYR A 126 0.13 -10.22 -14.99
CA TYR A 126 0.84 -10.48 -13.74
C TYR A 126 1.76 -9.32 -13.34
N LEU A 127 2.60 -8.85 -14.27
CA LEU A 127 3.55 -7.75 -14.00
C LEU A 127 2.83 -6.44 -13.67
N ILE A 128 1.72 -6.13 -14.35
CA ILE A 128 0.89 -4.95 -14.03
C ILE A 128 0.33 -5.08 -12.61
N TYR A 129 -0.28 -6.23 -12.30
CA TYR A 129 -0.89 -6.48 -11.01
C TYR A 129 0.13 -6.39 -9.87
N PHE A 130 1.30 -7.00 -10.06
CA PHE A 130 2.41 -6.93 -9.11
C PHE A 130 2.88 -5.48 -8.91
N PHE A 131 3.12 -4.74 -9.99
CA PHE A 131 3.60 -3.36 -9.92
C PHE A 131 2.60 -2.41 -9.23
N GLN A 132 1.30 -2.54 -9.49
CA GLN A 132 0.28 -1.72 -8.84
C GLN A 132 0.23 -1.96 -7.32
N ARG A 133 0.54 -3.18 -6.88
CA ARG A 133 0.55 -3.58 -5.48
C ARG A 133 1.81 -3.12 -4.76
N THR A 134 2.97 -3.20 -5.41
CA THR A 134 4.25 -2.80 -4.81
C THR A 134 4.49 -1.30 -4.87
N GLU A 135 4.00 -0.62 -5.91
CA GLU A 135 4.23 0.81 -6.15
C GLU A 135 2.94 1.59 -6.48
N PRO A 136 1.96 1.67 -5.56
CA PRO A 136 0.65 2.26 -5.83
C PRO A 136 0.68 3.77 -6.13
N LEU A 137 1.78 4.45 -5.80
CA LEU A 137 1.95 5.89 -6.06
C LEU A 137 2.42 6.18 -7.49
N GLN A 138 2.84 5.16 -8.25
CA GLN A 138 3.26 5.33 -9.63
C GLN A 138 2.07 5.26 -10.59
N ASP A 139 1.95 6.28 -11.44
CA ASP A 139 0.90 6.36 -12.46
C ASP A 139 1.27 5.50 -13.67
N LEU A 140 0.84 4.24 -13.64
CA LEU A 140 1.05 3.28 -14.73
C LEU A 140 0.40 3.72 -16.04
N ASP A 141 -0.77 4.36 -16.00
CA ASP A 141 -1.48 4.80 -17.20
C ASP A 141 -0.66 5.86 -17.94
N ARG A 142 -0.04 6.78 -17.20
CA ARG A 142 0.88 7.77 -17.76
C ARG A 142 2.14 7.13 -18.33
N ILE A 143 2.70 6.12 -17.66
CA ILE A 143 3.88 5.39 -18.15
C ILE A 143 3.53 4.66 -19.45
N PHE A 144 2.41 3.93 -19.49
CA PHE A 144 1.97 3.21 -20.69
C PHE A 144 1.58 4.14 -21.84
N SER A 145 0.95 5.29 -21.56
CA SER A 145 0.66 6.28 -22.59
C SER A 145 1.95 6.79 -23.27
N LYS A 146 3.01 6.98 -22.49
CA LYS A 146 4.33 7.34 -23.02
C LYS A 146 4.91 6.21 -23.88
N VAL A 147 4.88 4.97 -23.38
CA VAL A 147 5.35 3.80 -24.14
C VAL A 147 4.58 3.64 -25.45
N GLU A 148 3.26 3.81 -25.43
CA GLU A 148 2.41 3.75 -26.62
C GLU A 148 2.79 4.82 -27.64
N SER A 149 3.00 6.07 -27.21
CA SER A 149 3.43 7.14 -28.11
C SER A 149 4.80 6.87 -28.75
N GLU A 150 5.79 6.44 -27.94
CA GLU A 150 7.12 6.09 -28.46
C GLU A 150 7.06 4.85 -29.38
N PHE A 151 6.20 3.89 -29.06
CA PHE A 151 5.97 2.71 -29.87
C PHE A 151 5.35 3.08 -31.22
N GLU A 152 4.34 3.95 -31.26
CA GLU A 152 3.72 4.39 -32.52
C GLU A 152 4.72 5.11 -33.42
N GLU A 153 5.59 5.94 -32.84
CA GLU A 153 6.69 6.58 -33.56
C GLU A 153 7.65 5.54 -34.13
N ARG A 154 8.13 4.58 -33.33
CA ARG A 154 9.05 3.52 -33.78
C ARG A 154 8.42 2.56 -34.78
N TRP A 155 7.13 2.26 -34.63
CA TRP A 155 6.34 1.42 -35.52
C TRP A 155 6.15 2.08 -36.89
N ALA A 156 5.93 3.40 -36.93
CA ALA A 156 5.84 4.16 -38.16
C ALA A 156 7.16 4.19 -38.94
N ILE A 157 8.29 4.22 -38.24
CA ILE A 157 9.63 4.20 -38.83
C ILE A 157 10.04 2.77 -39.24
N GLY A 158 9.45 1.74 -38.63
CA GLY A 158 9.74 0.33 -38.90
C GLY A 158 11.04 -0.16 -38.27
N THR A 159 11.53 0.52 -37.22
CA THR A 159 12.81 0.24 -36.53
C THR A 159 12.64 -0.59 -35.26
N ILE A 160 11.52 -1.32 -35.13
CA ILE A 160 11.31 -2.15 -33.94
C ILE A 160 12.07 -3.46 -34.14
N GLU A 161 13.10 -3.63 -33.31
CA GLU A 161 13.94 -4.83 -33.24
C GLU A 161 13.05 -6.08 -33.09
N GLY A 162 13.26 -7.11 -33.90
CA GLY A 162 12.43 -8.32 -33.91
C GLY A 162 11.08 -8.22 -34.65
N TRP A 163 10.67 -7.02 -35.06
CA TRP A 163 9.45 -6.75 -35.86
C TRP A 163 9.74 -6.04 -37.19
N GLU A 164 11.01 -5.97 -37.59
CA GLU A 164 11.41 -5.48 -38.90
C GLU A 164 10.58 -6.19 -39.98
N ASN A 165 10.03 -5.40 -40.90
CA ASN A 165 9.31 -5.94 -42.06
C ASN A 165 10.22 -6.98 -42.71
N THR A 166 9.77 -8.23 -42.84
CA THR A 166 10.47 -9.33 -43.54
C THR A 166 10.51 -9.05 -45.05
N SER A 167 10.99 -7.88 -45.42
CA SER A 167 11.19 -7.41 -46.79
C SER A 167 12.67 -7.39 -47.15
N GLN A 168 13.58 -7.46 -46.18
CA GLN A 168 15.02 -7.48 -46.46
C GLN A 168 15.78 -8.46 -45.57
N ASP A 169 16.40 -9.41 -46.27
CA ASP A 169 17.59 -10.16 -45.91
C ASP A 169 17.49 -11.32 -44.89
N ASN A 170 17.10 -12.48 -45.40
CA ASN A 170 17.89 -13.69 -45.21
C ASN A 170 17.68 -14.61 -46.42
N GLY A 171 18.69 -14.65 -47.28
CA GLY A 171 18.71 -15.43 -48.51
C GLY A 171 18.48 -16.92 -48.28
N HIS A 172 17.31 -17.40 -48.73
CA HIS A 172 17.21 -18.61 -49.54
C HIS A 172 15.89 -18.58 -50.31
N ASP A 173 16.02 -18.51 -51.64
CA ASP A 173 14.96 -18.57 -52.63
C ASP A 173 13.95 -19.69 -52.37
N SER A 174 12.65 -19.36 -52.47
CA SER A 174 11.59 -20.25 -53.00
C SER A 174 10.16 -19.71 -52.94
N ALA A 175 9.89 -18.54 -52.32
CA ALA A 175 8.50 -18.07 -52.16
C ALA A 175 8.10 -16.82 -52.98
N GLN A 176 9.04 -16.06 -53.56
CA GLN A 176 8.73 -14.84 -54.34
C GLN A 176 8.54 -15.05 -55.84
N HIS A 177 8.60 -16.28 -56.35
CA HIS A 177 8.43 -16.56 -57.79
C HIS A 177 6.99 -16.83 -58.25
N SER A 178 6.00 -16.70 -57.37
CA SER A 178 4.60 -17.02 -57.68
C SER A 178 3.78 -15.85 -58.24
N LEU A 179 4.25 -14.60 -58.08
CA LEU A 179 3.59 -13.41 -58.65
C LEU A 179 4.37 -12.92 -59.87
N ILE A 180 3.93 -13.32 -61.05
CA ILE A 180 4.45 -12.77 -62.31
C ILE A 180 3.92 -11.34 -62.41
N ASP A 181 4.82 -10.36 -62.31
CA ASP A 181 4.48 -8.96 -62.57
C ASP A 181 4.20 -8.77 -64.06
N LEU A 182 2.92 -8.57 -64.38
CA LEU A 182 2.41 -8.48 -65.75
C LEU A 182 2.75 -7.15 -66.43
N ASP A 183 3.17 -6.13 -65.68
CA ASP A 183 3.48 -4.82 -66.26
C ASP A 183 4.75 -4.84 -67.11
N TYR A 184 5.67 -5.77 -66.85
CA TYR A 184 6.90 -5.97 -67.64
C TYR A 184 6.69 -6.66 -68.99
N TYR A 185 5.54 -7.32 -69.21
CA TYR A 185 5.29 -8.10 -70.43
C TYR A 185 4.32 -7.38 -71.34
N SER A 186 4.70 -7.16 -72.60
CA SER A 186 3.88 -6.39 -73.56
C SER A 186 3.11 -7.28 -74.53
N SER A 187 3.47 -8.57 -74.62
CA SER A 187 2.85 -9.54 -75.52
C SER A 187 2.62 -10.90 -74.84
N VAL A 188 1.74 -11.71 -75.43
CA VAL A 188 1.46 -13.07 -74.96
C VAL A 188 2.64 -14.00 -75.25
N GLU A 189 3.38 -13.72 -76.33
CA GLU A 189 4.54 -14.47 -76.79
C GLU A 189 5.68 -14.42 -75.77
N GLU A 190 5.93 -13.25 -75.16
CA GLU A 190 6.94 -13.08 -74.09
C GLU A 190 6.58 -13.87 -72.81
N LEU A 191 5.29 -14.01 -72.50
CA LEU A 191 4.81 -14.81 -71.37
C LEU A 191 4.95 -16.32 -71.61
N VAL A 192 4.89 -16.77 -72.87
CA VAL A 192 5.09 -18.18 -73.23
C VAL A 192 6.54 -18.62 -72.97
N GLU A 193 7.51 -17.70 -73.12
CA GLU A 193 8.94 -17.97 -72.86
C GLU A 193 9.26 -18.24 -71.38
N LEU A 194 8.41 -17.80 -70.44
CA LEU A 194 8.55 -18.10 -69.00
C LEU A 194 8.33 -19.58 -68.67
N GLY A 195 7.78 -20.35 -69.60
CA GLY A 195 7.63 -21.78 -69.49
C GLY A 195 6.36 -22.24 -68.73
N PRO A 196 6.02 -23.53 -68.88
CA PRO A 196 4.72 -24.08 -68.45
C PRO A 196 4.47 -24.06 -66.94
N GLU A 197 5.51 -24.19 -66.12
CA GLU A 197 5.40 -24.26 -64.65
C GLU A 197 5.19 -22.88 -64.03
N ARG A 198 5.90 -21.85 -64.50
CA ARG A 198 5.74 -20.47 -64.04
C ARG A 198 4.35 -19.91 -64.32
N LEU A 199 3.84 -20.16 -65.53
CA LEU A 199 2.47 -19.77 -65.90
C LEU A 199 1.41 -20.52 -65.08
N LYS A 200 1.68 -21.78 -64.71
CA LYS A 200 0.79 -22.58 -63.87
C LYS A 200 0.78 -22.06 -62.43
N GLU A 201 1.93 -21.68 -61.88
CA GLU A 201 2.07 -21.06 -60.57
C GLU A 201 1.35 -19.70 -60.50
N GLY A 202 1.57 -18.83 -61.49
CA GLY A 202 0.91 -17.52 -61.56
C GLY A 202 -0.61 -17.62 -61.70
N LEU A 203 -1.11 -18.54 -62.53
CA LEU A 203 -2.55 -18.80 -62.65
C LEU A 203 -3.15 -19.41 -61.37
N ALA A 204 -2.41 -20.29 -60.67
CA ALA A 204 -2.84 -20.88 -59.41
C ALA A 204 -2.92 -19.82 -58.29
N ALA A 205 -1.94 -18.91 -58.22
CA ALA A 205 -1.92 -17.80 -57.28
C ALA A 205 -3.13 -16.86 -57.46
N LEU A 206 -3.57 -16.67 -58.70
CA LEU A 206 -4.75 -15.87 -59.03
C LEU A 206 -6.08 -16.66 -58.98
N GLY A 207 -6.06 -17.93 -58.57
CA GLY A 207 -7.26 -18.78 -58.45
C GLY A 207 -7.90 -19.16 -59.80
N LEU A 208 -7.18 -18.97 -60.90
CA LEU A 208 -7.61 -19.25 -62.26
C LEU A 208 -7.34 -20.72 -62.65
N LYS A 209 -8.05 -21.22 -63.67
CA LYS A 209 -7.80 -22.55 -64.20
C LYS A 209 -6.39 -22.64 -64.75
N THR A 210 -5.65 -23.69 -64.37
CA THR A 210 -4.27 -23.94 -64.79
C THR A 210 -4.13 -24.94 -65.95
N GLY A 211 -5.25 -25.53 -66.41
CA GLY A 211 -5.27 -26.49 -67.52
C GLY A 211 -5.19 -25.83 -68.91
N GLY A 212 -4.68 -26.58 -69.89
CA GLY A 212 -4.53 -26.15 -71.29
C GLY A 212 -3.07 -26.16 -71.78
N THR A 213 -2.88 -25.73 -73.02
CA THR A 213 -1.55 -25.51 -73.63
C THR A 213 -0.87 -24.29 -73.00
N VAL A 214 0.47 -24.19 -73.14
CA VAL A 214 1.26 -23.08 -72.56
C VAL A 214 0.76 -21.71 -73.05
N GLN A 215 0.41 -21.62 -74.33
CA GLN A 215 -0.18 -20.41 -74.94
C GLN A 215 -1.52 -20.03 -74.32
N GLN A 216 -2.43 -21.00 -74.11
CA GLN A 216 -3.72 -20.75 -73.44
C GLN A 216 -3.57 -20.33 -71.97
N ARG A 217 -2.47 -20.73 -71.31
CA ARG A 217 -2.15 -20.28 -69.95
C ARG A 217 -1.63 -18.84 -69.96
N ALA A 218 -0.72 -18.53 -70.87
CA ALA A 218 -0.20 -17.17 -71.08
C ALA A 218 -1.31 -16.18 -71.43
N GLU A 219 -2.20 -16.52 -72.37
CA GLU A 219 -3.36 -15.69 -72.74
C GLU A 219 -4.28 -15.43 -71.52
N ARG A 220 -4.55 -16.46 -70.72
CA ARG A 220 -5.42 -16.35 -69.54
C ARG A 220 -4.81 -15.48 -68.45
N LEU A 221 -3.50 -15.54 -68.28
CA LEU A 221 -2.76 -14.70 -67.36
C LEU A 221 -2.65 -13.26 -67.89
N PHE A 222 -2.44 -13.07 -69.19
CA PHE A 222 -2.40 -11.74 -69.81
C PHE A 222 -3.75 -11.03 -69.79
N LEU A 223 -4.87 -11.76 -69.86
CA LEU A 223 -6.22 -11.19 -69.71
C LEU A 223 -6.42 -10.47 -68.36
N THR A 224 -5.72 -10.88 -67.29
CA THR A 224 -5.81 -10.20 -65.99
C THR A 224 -5.09 -8.85 -65.97
N LYS A 225 -4.23 -8.55 -66.97
CA LYS A 225 -3.58 -7.24 -67.13
C LYS A 225 -4.57 -6.16 -67.56
N HIS A 226 -5.48 -6.51 -68.47
CA HIS A 226 -6.41 -5.56 -69.09
C HIS A 226 -7.82 -5.61 -68.50
N THR A 227 -8.17 -6.71 -67.83
CA THR A 227 -9.48 -6.89 -67.20
C THR A 227 -9.30 -7.23 -65.72
N PRO A 228 -9.77 -6.40 -64.78
CA PRO A 228 -9.67 -6.70 -63.36
C PRO A 228 -10.42 -8.00 -63.05
N LEU A 229 -9.89 -8.78 -62.10
CA LEU A 229 -10.36 -10.14 -61.78
C LEU A 229 -11.88 -10.24 -61.52
N GLN A 230 -12.52 -9.14 -61.10
CA GLN A 230 -13.96 -9.06 -60.80
C GLN A 230 -14.86 -9.09 -62.05
N LEU A 231 -14.34 -8.72 -63.22
CA LEU A 231 -15.08 -8.66 -64.49
C LEU A 231 -14.87 -9.89 -65.39
N LEU A 232 -14.06 -10.85 -64.96
CA LEU A 232 -13.79 -12.07 -65.72
C LEU A 232 -14.97 -13.05 -65.63
N ASP A 233 -15.29 -13.71 -66.76
CA ASP A 233 -16.36 -14.72 -66.81
C ASP A 233 -16.05 -15.88 -65.83
N LYS A 234 -17.10 -16.35 -65.14
CA LYS A 234 -17.07 -17.40 -64.10
C LYS A 234 -16.46 -18.71 -64.60
N LYS A 235 -16.31 -18.88 -65.91
CA LYS A 235 -15.67 -20.02 -66.57
C LYS A 235 -14.16 -20.07 -66.40
N HIS A 236 -13.50 -18.96 -66.07
CA HIS A 236 -12.04 -18.89 -65.94
C HIS A 236 -11.50 -19.29 -64.56
N PHE A 237 -12.34 -19.29 -63.52
CA PHE A 237 -11.96 -19.63 -62.15
C PHE A 237 -11.96 -21.14 -61.88
N ALA A 238 -11.04 -21.59 -61.02
CA ALA A 238 -11.00 -22.96 -60.53
C ALA A 238 -12.15 -23.24 -59.56
N LYS A 239 -12.70 -24.47 -59.57
CA LYS A 239 -13.93 -24.85 -58.86
C LYS A 239 -13.83 -24.70 -57.32
N LEU A 240 -12.62 -24.62 -56.77
CA LEU A 240 -12.29 -24.45 -55.34
C LEU A 240 -12.08 -22.99 -54.91
N SER A 241 -11.96 -22.02 -55.83
CA SER A 241 -11.68 -20.60 -55.53
C SER A 241 -12.95 -19.76 -55.28
N ARG A 242 -14.00 -20.35 -54.69
CA ARG A 242 -15.31 -19.69 -54.49
C ARG A 242 -15.40 -18.81 -53.22
N GLN A 243 -14.30 -18.24 -52.74
CA GLN A 243 -14.37 -17.24 -51.67
C GLN A 243 -14.16 -15.81 -52.21
N PRO A 244 -15.01 -14.83 -51.83
CA PRO A 244 -14.89 -13.47 -52.34
C PRO A 244 -13.62 -12.78 -51.84
N ILE A 245 -12.94 -12.07 -52.74
CA ILE A 245 -11.69 -11.31 -52.55
C ILE A 245 -11.83 -10.20 -51.46
N GLN A 246 -13.03 -9.85 -51.00
CA GLN A 246 -13.20 -8.93 -49.87
C GLN A 246 -12.83 -9.56 -48.52
N ASN A 247 -12.92 -10.88 -48.37
CA ASN A 247 -12.69 -11.55 -47.09
C ASN A 247 -11.19 -11.65 -46.75
N TRP A 248 -10.29 -11.75 -47.74
CA TRP A 248 -8.85 -11.88 -47.49
C TRP A 248 -8.19 -10.56 -47.08
N MET A 249 -8.61 -9.42 -47.66
CA MET A 249 -8.09 -8.10 -47.27
C MET A 249 -8.51 -7.72 -45.84
N ALA A 250 -9.72 -8.10 -45.43
CA ALA A 250 -10.18 -7.95 -44.05
C ALA A 250 -9.34 -8.81 -43.09
N VAL A 251 -9.15 -10.09 -43.40
CA VAL A 251 -8.34 -11.01 -42.57
C VAL A 251 -6.86 -10.60 -42.49
N ALA A 252 -6.27 -10.10 -43.57
CA ALA A 252 -4.90 -9.61 -43.59
C ALA A 252 -4.73 -8.35 -42.73
N SER A 253 -5.68 -7.42 -42.80
CA SER A 253 -5.68 -6.21 -41.97
C SER A 253 -5.85 -6.55 -40.48
N GLN A 254 -6.72 -7.52 -40.17
CA GLN A 254 -6.96 -7.98 -38.80
C GLN A 254 -5.76 -8.72 -38.22
N ASN A 255 -5.04 -9.49 -39.04
CA ASN A 255 -3.77 -10.08 -38.63
C ASN A 255 -2.70 -9.03 -38.38
N ASN A 256 -2.61 -7.98 -39.20
CA ASN A 256 -1.65 -6.90 -38.98
C ASN A 256 -1.93 -6.14 -37.67
N GLU A 257 -3.20 -5.87 -37.38
CA GLU A 257 -3.61 -5.24 -36.12
C GLU A 257 -3.29 -6.13 -34.91
N ASN A 258 -3.56 -7.43 -35.01
CA ASN A 258 -3.19 -8.39 -33.98
C ASN A 258 -1.67 -8.44 -33.75
N LEU A 259 -0.85 -8.29 -34.80
CA LEU A 259 0.61 -8.25 -34.68
C LEU A 259 1.09 -6.97 -34.00
N LYS A 260 0.50 -5.82 -34.38
CA LYS A 260 0.76 -4.55 -33.71
C LYS A 260 0.44 -4.64 -32.22
N GLN A 261 -0.67 -5.29 -31.85
CA GLN A 261 -1.03 -5.53 -30.45
C GLN A 261 0.01 -6.37 -29.71
N VAL A 262 0.48 -7.46 -30.31
CA VAL A 262 1.52 -8.32 -29.71
C VAL A 262 2.83 -7.54 -29.52
N ALA A 263 3.27 -6.80 -30.53
CA ALA A 263 4.46 -5.96 -30.45
C ALA A 263 4.34 -4.87 -29.37
N LEU A 264 3.15 -4.27 -29.21
CA LEU A 264 2.90 -3.30 -28.15
C LEU A 264 2.94 -3.94 -26.76
N MET A 265 2.40 -5.15 -26.60
CA MET A 265 2.49 -5.88 -25.33
C MET A 265 3.96 -6.19 -24.97
N GLU A 266 4.78 -6.58 -25.93
CA GLU A 266 6.22 -6.78 -25.71
C GLU A 266 6.91 -5.50 -25.25
N ALA A 267 6.63 -4.36 -25.88
CA ALA A 267 7.20 -3.07 -25.46
C ALA A 267 6.75 -2.66 -24.05
N LYS A 268 5.50 -2.96 -23.67
CA LYS A 268 5.00 -2.73 -22.30
C LYS A 268 5.69 -3.65 -21.29
N ILE A 269 5.89 -4.92 -21.61
CA ILE A 269 6.62 -5.88 -20.76
C ILE A 269 8.07 -5.44 -20.59
N GLU A 270 8.75 -5.08 -21.67
CA GLU A 270 10.12 -4.54 -21.62
C GLU A 270 10.19 -3.34 -20.67
N LYS A 271 9.23 -2.42 -20.77
CA LYS A 271 9.20 -1.26 -19.87
C LYS A 271 8.95 -1.64 -18.41
N LEU A 272 8.08 -2.62 -18.14
CA LEU A 272 7.84 -3.10 -16.78
C LEU A 272 9.06 -3.84 -16.23
N CYS A 273 9.77 -4.61 -17.06
CA CYS A 273 11.02 -5.27 -16.69
C CYS A 273 12.10 -4.25 -16.32
N ASP A 274 12.21 -3.13 -17.04
CA ASP A 274 13.13 -2.04 -16.68
C ASP A 274 12.81 -1.43 -15.31
N LEU A 275 11.52 -1.26 -15.00
CA LEU A 275 11.09 -0.69 -13.73
C LEU A 275 11.27 -1.67 -12.57
N LEU A 276 11.12 -2.98 -12.84
CA LEU A 276 11.24 -4.06 -11.87
C LEU A 276 12.62 -4.72 -11.85
N ASP A 277 13.63 -4.17 -12.53
CA ASP A 277 14.96 -4.78 -12.69
C ASP A 277 15.59 -5.18 -11.34
N GLU A 278 15.52 -4.28 -10.35
CA GLU A 278 16.00 -4.57 -8.99
C GLU A 278 15.27 -5.76 -8.35
N THR A 279 13.96 -5.87 -8.55
CA THR A 279 13.14 -6.98 -8.05
C THR A 279 13.45 -8.28 -8.80
N ILE A 280 13.67 -8.21 -10.11
CA ILE A 280 14.09 -9.35 -10.93
C ILE A 280 15.47 -9.86 -10.48
N ALA A 281 16.42 -8.96 -10.25
CA ALA A 281 17.75 -9.30 -9.74
C ALA A 281 17.68 -9.96 -8.35
N ARG A 282 16.90 -9.40 -7.42
CA ARG A 282 16.64 -10.02 -6.10
C ARG A 282 16.02 -11.40 -6.22
N THR A 283 15.09 -11.59 -7.16
CA THR A 283 14.44 -12.88 -7.41
C THR A 283 15.46 -13.91 -7.91
N LYS A 284 16.34 -13.52 -8.84
CA LYS A 284 17.44 -14.38 -9.32
C LYS A 284 18.37 -14.81 -8.19
N ASP A 285 18.82 -13.85 -7.38
CA ASP A 285 19.70 -14.13 -6.25
C ASP A 285 19.04 -15.07 -5.24
N ASN A 286 17.74 -14.88 -4.97
CA ASN A 286 16.97 -15.74 -4.09
C ASN A 286 16.88 -17.18 -4.63
N ILE A 287 16.69 -17.36 -5.93
CA ILE A 287 16.63 -18.71 -6.53
C ILE A 287 18.01 -19.37 -6.49
N VAL A 288 19.07 -18.64 -6.81
CA VAL A 288 20.44 -19.18 -6.71
C VAL A 288 20.75 -19.58 -5.28
N LYS A 289 20.33 -18.78 -4.29
CA LYS A 289 20.42 -19.12 -2.87
C LYS A 289 19.62 -20.39 -2.57
N LYS A 290 18.34 -20.45 -2.94
CA LYS A 290 17.46 -21.61 -2.74
C LYS A 290 18.02 -22.89 -3.38
N GLN A 291 18.64 -22.79 -4.56
CA GLN A 291 19.27 -23.91 -5.26
C GLN A 291 20.59 -24.37 -4.60
N ALA A 292 21.30 -23.48 -3.90
CA ALA A 292 22.56 -23.78 -3.24
C ALA A 292 22.39 -24.36 -1.82
N LEU A 293 21.20 -24.23 -1.23
CA LEU A 293 20.91 -24.74 0.11
C LEU A 293 20.92 -26.27 0.16
N THR A 294 21.44 -26.79 1.26
CA THR A 294 21.28 -28.20 1.62
C THR A 294 19.88 -28.46 2.20
N TYR A 295 19.43 -29.72 2.18
CA TYR A 295 18.10 -30.09 2.68
C TYR A 295 17.83 -29.60 4.12
N GLU A 296 18.84 -29.68 5.00
CA GLU A 296 18.74 -29.21 6.39
C GLU A 296 18.54 -27.69 6.48
N GLU A 297 19.16 -26.93 5.57
CA GLU A 297 19.02 -25.46 5.53
C GLU A 297 17.68 -25.04 4.88
N ILE A 298 17.14 -25.82 3.93
CA ILE A 298 15.80 -25.61 3.35
C ILE A 298 14.70 -25.86 4.39
N GLU A 299 14.85 -26.91 5.21
CA GLU A 299 13.89 -27.24 6.27
C GLU A 299 13.92 -26.16 7.36
N ALA A 300 15.10 -25.65 7.71
CA ALA A 300 15.25 -24.51 8.63
C ALA A 300 14.64 -23.20 8.07
N GLU A 301 14.86 -22.86 6.79
CA GLU A 301 14.24 -21.67 6.18
C GLU A 301 12.70 -21.78 6.15
N ARG A 302 12.15 -22.97 5.88
CA ARG A 302 10.69 -23.21 5.95
C ARG A 302 10.16 -23.06 7.38
N GLU A 303 10.86 -23.60 8.38
CA GLU A 303 10.47 -23.43 9.79
C GLU A 303 10.55 -21.96 10.21
N GLU A 304 11.54 -21.20 9.73
CA GLU A 304 11.64 -19.75 9.94
C GLU A 304 10.50 -18.98 9.24
N GLU A 305 10.13 -19.35 7.99
CA GLU A 305 9.00 -18.75 7.27
C GLU A 305 7.65 -19.07 7.94
N GLU A 306 7.44 -20.31 8.40
CA GLU A 306 6.22 -20.72 9.12
C GLU A 306 6.12 -20.03 10.49
N THR A 307 7.22 -19.91 11.23
CA THR A 307 7.23 -19.16 12.51
C THR A 307 7.07 -17.66 12.31
N GLN A 308 7.59 -17.10 11.21
CA GLN A 308 7.37 -15.69 10.87
C GLN A 308 5.90 -15.44 10.49
N ALA A 309 5.27 -16.30 9.69
CA ALA A 309 3.85 -16.21 9.36
C ALA A 309 2.93 -16.39 10.58
N GLU A 310 3.29 -17.24 11.54
CA GLU A 310 2.58 -17.34 12.83
C GLU A 310 2.78 -16.08 13.69
N SER A 311 3.94 -15.43 13.63
CA SER A 311 4.22 -14.18 14.37
C SER A 311 3.58 -12.93 13.76
N GLU A 312 3.33 -12.91 12.44
CA GLU A 312 2.60 -11.81 11.77
C GLU A 312 1.07 -11.93 11.93
N SER A 313 0.58 -13.11 12.37
CA SER A 313 -0.80 -13.29 12.85
C SER A 313 -0.98 -12.86 14.32
N ASP A 314 0.11 -12.60 15.04
CA ASP A 314 0.12 -12.16 16.43
C ASP A 314 0.82 -10.79 16.50
N ASP A 315 0.17 -9.80 15.90
CA ASP A 315 0.63 -8.40 15.78
C ASP A 315 0.55 -7.65 17.13
N GLU A 316 1.10 -8.26 18.18
CA GLU A 316 1.33 -7.68 19.51
C GLU A 316 2.61 -8.25 20.14
N GLU A 317 3.80 -8.03 19.55
CA GLU A 317 5.08 -7.76 20.26
C GLU A 317 6.30 -7.91 19.32
N GLN A 318 6.48 -6.95 18.39
CA GLN A 318 7.82 -6.70 17.86
C GLN A 318 8.74 -6.31 19.03
N GLN A 319 9.72 -7.15 19.37
CA GLN A 319 10.78 -6.82 20.32
C GLN A 319 11.67 -5.71 19.75
N ILE A 320 11.23 -4.46 19.91
CA ILE A 320 11.99 -3.28 19.52
C ILE A 320 13.28 -3.23 20.34
N TYR A 321 14.43 -3.33 19.67
CA TYR A 321 15.76 -3.30 20.26
C TYR A 321 15.97 -2.02 21.09
N ASN A 322 15.91 -2.17 22.42
CA ASN A 322 16.01 -1.09 23.40
C ASN A 322 17.30 -1.21 24.23
N PRO A 323 18.46 -0.83 23.67
CA PRO A 323 19.77 -1.02 24.30
C PRO A 323 19.95 -0.20 25.58
N LEU A 324 19.14 0.85 25.80
CA LEU A 324 19.17 1.71 26.99
C LEU A 324 18.07 1.39 28.01
N LYS A 325 17.25 0.35 27.78
CA LYS A 325 16.10 -0.04 28.62
C LYS A 325 15.20 1.14 29.01
N LEU A 326 14.99 2.08 28.08
CA LEU A 326 14.11 3.22 28.31
C LEU A 326 12.64 2.76 28.27
N PRO A 327 11.75 3.23 29.16
CA PRO A 327 10.34 2.89 29.11
C PRO A 327 9.74 3.17 27.72
N MET A 328 8.95 2.23 27.18
CA MET A 328 8.25 2.42 25.91
C MET A 328 7.23 3.54 26.03
N GLY A 329 7.12 4.34 24.97
CA GLY A 329 6.05 5.32 24.84
C GLY A 329 4.71 4.64 24.59
N TRP A 330 3.66 5.45 24.54
CA TRP A 330 2.32 5.01 24.08
C TRP A 330 2.29 4.65 22.58
N ASP A 331 3.38 4.92 21.87
CA ASP A 331 3.62 4.66 20.44
C ASP A 331 4.46 3.38 20.20
N GLY A 332 4.61 2.53 21.23
CA GLY A 332 5.41 1.29 21.19
C GLY A 332 6.93 1.48 21.09
N LYS A 333 7.40 2.64 20.61
CA LYS A 333 8.82 2.98 20.43
C LYS A 333 9.49 3.42 21.74
N PRO A 334 10.81 3.15 21.93
CA PRO A 334 11.57 3.66 23.07
C PRO A 334 11.51 5.19 23.12
N ILE A 335 11.09 5.76 24.26
CA ILE A 335 11.00 7.21 24.44
C ILE A 335 12.39 7.82 24.22
N PRO A 336 12.53 8.83 23.33
CA PRO A 336 13.80 9.50 23.11
C PRO A 336 14.46 9.97 24.43
N TYR A 337 15.76 9.71 24.60
CA TYR A 337 16.47 9.92 25.87
C TYR A 337 16.37 11.35 26.43
N TRP A 338 16.32 12.35 25.55
CA TRP A 338 16.16 13.75 25.95
C TRP A 338 14.75 14.02 26.50
N LEU A 339 13.71 13.39 25.94
CA LEU A 339 12.33 13.50 26.39
C LEU A 339 12.13 12.79 27.74
N TYR A 340 12.79 11.63 27.90
CA TYR A 340 12.89 10.91 29.18
C TYR A 340 13.50 11.78 30.29
N LYS A 341 14.60 12.50 29.98
CA LYS A 341 15.22 13.45 30.92
C LYS A 341 14.35 14.69 31.17
N LEU A 342 13.71 15.25 30.15
CA LEU A 342 12.90 16.46 30.25
C LEU A 342 11.65 16.26 31.13
N HIS A 343 10.96 15.13 30.96
CA HIS A 343 9.77 14.80 31.75
C HIS A 343 10.07 14.12 33.10
N GLY A 344 11.35 13.96 33.44
CA GLY A 344 11.76 13.35 34.71
C GLY A 344 11.33 11.89 34.87
N LEU A 345 11.11 11.17 33.77
CA LEU A 345 10.66 9.77 33.75
C LEU A 345 11.67 8.81 34.38
N GLY A 346 12.93 9.23 34.56
CA GLY A 346 13.97 8.45 35.25
C GLY A 346 14.04 8.60 36.76
N GLN A 347 13.17 9.42 37.35
CA GLN A 347 13.08 9.51 38.81
C GLN A 347 12.10 8.47 39.33
N GLU A 348 12.60 7.52 40.12
CA GLU A 348 11.80 6.49 40.77
C GLU A 348 11.11 7.07 42.02
N PHE A 349 9.78 6.92 42.11
CA PHE A 349 8.98 7.27 43.28
C PHE A 349 8.30 6.01 43.83
N LYS A 350 8.60 5.64 45.07
CA LYS A 350 8.00 4.45 45.72
C LYS A 350 6.81 4.86 46.59
N CYS A 351 5.74 4.07 46.54
CA CYS A 351 4.57 4.25 47.40
C CYS A 351 4.32 3.00 48.27
N GLU A 352 4.46 3.15 49.60
CA GLU A 352 4.30 2.04 50.55
C GLU A 352 2.84 1.60 50.66
N ILE A 353 1.90 2.55 50.59
CA ILE A 353 0.44 2.28 50.61
C ILE A 353 0.02 1.38 49.42
N CYS A 354 0.73 1.46 48.30
CA CYS A 354 0.51 0.63 47.11
C CYS A 354 1.30 -0.69 47.12
N GLY A 355 1.89 -1.09 48.25
CA GLY A 355 2.73 -2.29 48.35
C GLY A 355 4.15 -2.10 47.81
N ASN A 356 4.76 -0.94 48.07
CA ASN A 356 6.10 -0.55 47.57
C ASN A 356 6.23 -0.55 46.04
N TYR A 357 5.15 -0.25 45.34
CA TYR A 357 5.17 -0.12 43.89
C TYR A 357 5.96 1.14 43.46
N SER A 358 6.83 0.96 42.47
CA SER A 358 7.67 2.02 41.92
C SER A 358 6.98 2.69 40.73
N TYR A 359 6.75 3.99 40.84
CA TYR A 359 6.26 4.85 39.77
C TYR A 359 7.41 5.64 39.15
N TRP A 360 7.46 5.65 37.83
CA TRP A 360 8.52 6.34 37.08
C TRP A 360 8.04 7.73 36.64
N GLY A 361 8.65 8.76 37.21
CA GLY A 361 8.34 10.16 36.92
C GLY A 361 7.20 10.76 37.74
N ARG A 362 7.31 12.08 37.97
CA ARG A 362 6.41 12.83 38.87
C ARG A 362 4.95 12.83 38.42
N ARG A 363 4.68 12.90 37.12
CA ARG A 363 3.31 12.91 36.58
C ARG A 363 2.60 11.56 36.77
N ALA A 364 3.31 10.45 36.58
CA ALA A 364 2.78 9.11 36.84
C ALA A 364 2.49 8.93 38.33
N PHE A 365 3.40 9.41 39.18
CA PHE A 365 3.21 9.44 40.62
C PHE A 365 2.03 10.34 41.04
N GLU A 366 1.83 11.54 40.51
CA GLU A 366 0.66 12.34 40.90
C GLU A 366 -0.68 11.73 40.47
N ARG A 367 -0.69 11.00 39.34
CA ARG A 367 -1.86 10.28 38.85
C ARG A 367 -2.23 9.09 39.73
N HIS A 368 -1.24 8.39 40.29
CA HIS A 368 -1.48 7.15 41.04
C HIS A 368 -2.38 7.32 42.27
N PHE A 369 -2.41 8.51 42.90
CA PHE A 369 -3.30 8.81 44.02
C PHE A 369 -4.79 8.67 43.68
N LYS A 370 -5.14 8.81 42.40
CA LYS A 370 -6.51 8.62 41.91
C LYS A 370 -6.76 7.22 41.36
N GLU A 371 -5.73 6.40 41.18
CA GLU A 371 -5.85 5.06 40.64
C GLU A 371 -6.44 4.10 41.67
N TRP A 372 -7.07 3.03 41.17
CA TRP A 372 -7.76 2.05 42.00
C TRP A 372 -6.85 1.40 43.05
N ARG A 373 -5.58 1.11 42.70
CA ARG A 373 -4.62 0.48 43.62
C ARG A 373 -4.38 1.32 44.88
N HIS A 374 -4.18 2.62 44.72
CA HIS A 374 -3.97 3.53 45.85
C HIS A 374 -5.27 3.73 46.64
N GLN A 375 -6.40 3.90 45.95
CA GLN A 375 -7.73 3.97 46.59
C GLN A 375 -8.03 2.73 47.43
N HIS A 376 -7.69 1.55 46.92
CA HIS A 376 -7.86 0.28 47.62
C HIS A 376 -6.94 0.19 48.84
N GLY A 377 -5.66 0.57 48.71
CA GLY A 377 -4.73 0.67 49.84
C GLY A 377 -5.26 1.58 50.96
N MET A 378 -5.72 2.78 50.60
CA MET A 378 -6.34 3.71 51.55
C MET A 378 -7.61 3.14 52.20
N ARG A 379 -8.44 2.42 51.43
CA ARG A 379 -9.64 1.74 51.92
C ARG A 379 -9.31 0.62 52.92
N CYS A 380 -8.27 -0.17 52.66
CA CYS A 380 -7.78 -1.20 53.57
C CYS A 380 -7.24 -0.61 54.89
N LEU A 381 -6.72 0.62 54.85
CA LEU A 381 -6.29 1.37 56.03
C LEU A 381 -7.45 2.05 56.78
N GLY A 382 -8.66 2.07 56.21
CA GLY A 382 -9.81 2.77 56.77
C GLY A 382 -9.74 4.29 56.67
N ILE A 383 -8.88 4.83 55.79
CA ILE A 383 -8.68 6.27 55.59
C ILE A 383 -9.42 6.70 54.31
N PRO A 384 -10.26 7.75 54.35
CA PRO A 384 -10.90 8.25 53.14
C PRO A 384 -9.87 8.91 52.21
N ASN A 385 -9.83 8.49 50.94
CA ASN A 385 -8.92 9.05 49.93
C ASN A 385 -9.35 10.46 49.50
N THR A 386 -8.99 11.45 50.31
CA THR A 386 -9.23 12.88 50.06
C THR A 386 -7.94 13.57 49.61
N LYS A 387 -8.05 14.75 48.97
CA LYS A 387 -6.89 15.53 48.50
C LYS A 387 -5.86 15.85 49.60
N ASN A 388 -6.27 15.80 50.87
CA ASN A 388 -5.40 16.03 52.02
C ASN A 388 -4.31 14.96 52.18
N PHE A 389 -4.49 13.79 51.56
CA PHE A 389 -3.54 12.68 51.59
C PHE A 389 -2.69 12.57 50.33
N ASN A 390 -2.80 13.54 49.40
CA ASN A 390 -1.90 13.60 48.25
C ASN A 390 -0.46 13.82 48.74
N GLU A 391 0.50 13.18 48.05
CA GLU A 391 1.94 13.16 48.38
C GLU A 391 2.35 12.30 49.58
N ILE A 392 1.41 11.67 50.30
CA ILE A 392 1.73 10.77 51.41
C ILE A 392 1.93 9.36 50.86
N THR A 393 3.14 8.83 51.01
CA THR A 393 3.50 7.49 50.53
C THR A 393 3.60 6.47 51.65
N SER A 394 3.95 6.91 52.86
CA SER A 394 4.12 6.03 54.02
C SER A 394 2.80 5.77 54.74
N ILE A 395 2.63 4.52 55.16
CA ILE A 395 1.44 4.08 55.90
C ILE A 395 1.38 4.73 57.29
N GLU A 396 2.53 4.91 57.95
CA GLU A 396 2.62 5.50 59.29
C GLU A 396 2.21 6.98 59.25
N GLU A 397 2.76 7.74 58.31
CA GLU A 397 2.43 9.16 58.11
C GLU A 397 0.95 9.36 57.78
N ALA A 398 0.38 8.49 56.93
CA ALA A 398 -1.05 8.55 56.59
C ALA A 398 -1.94 8.34 57.82
N LYS A 399 -1.60 7.39 58.70
CA LYS A 399 -2.33 7.12 59.95
C LYS A 399 -2.22 8.28 60.93
N ASP A 400 -1.04 8.86 61.09
CA ASP A 400 -0.81 9.99 61.98
C ASP A 400 -1.54 11.25 61.51
N LEU A 401 -1.55 11.51 60.21
CA LEU A 401 -2.32 12.62 59.64
C LEU A 401 -3.81 12.39 59.83
N TRP A 402 -4.30 11.17 59.60
CA TRP A 402 -5.70 10.84 59.79
C TRP A 402 -6.13 11.02 61.25
N LYS A 403 -5.31 10.60 62.21
CA LYS A 403 -5.56 10.82 63.64
C LYS A 403 -5.68 12.31 63.97
N ARG A 404 -4.75 13.14 63.49
CA ARG A 404 -4.80 14.61 63.66
C ARG A 404 -6.03 15.24 63.00
N ILE A 405 -6.46 14.73 61.84
CA ILE A 405 -7.67 15.18 61.16
C ILE A 405 -8.92 14.78 61.97
N GLN A 406 -8.99 13.56 62.50
CA GLN A 406 -10.09 13.10 63.34
C GLN A 406 -10.20 13.92 64.64
N GLU A 407 -9.07 14.24 65.27
CA GLU A 407 -9.01 15.13 66.44
C GLU A 407 -9.56 16.53 66.11
N ARG A 408 -9.22 17.08 64.93
CA ARG A 408 -9.71 18.39 64.46
C ARG A 408 -11.16 18.39 63.99
N GLN A 409 -11.62 17.30 63.36
CA GLN A 409 -12.97 17.17 62.81
C GLN A 409 -14.01 16.84 63.90
N GLY A 410 -13.58 16.57 65.13
CA GLY A 410 -14.46 16.53 66.29
C GLY A 410 -15.32 15.27 66.34
N VAL A 411 -14.68 14.10 66.45
CA VAL A 411 -15.36 12.93 67.04
C VAL A 411 -15.65 13.18 68.54
N ASN A 412 -14.96 14.15 69.17
CA ASN A 412 -15.28 14.72 70.49
C ASN A 412 -16.14 16.01 70.40
N LYS A 413 -17.09 16.09 69.47
CA LYS A 413 -18.08 17.17 69.48
C LYS A 413 -19.30 16.65 70.23
N TRP A 414 -19.49 17.15 71.47
CA TRP A 414 -20.63 16.84 72.35
C TRP A 414 -21.91 16.72 71.53
N ARG A 415 -22.57 15.55 71.59
CA ARG A 415 -23.81 15.28 70.85
C ARG A 415 -24.99 15.46 71.80
N PRO A 416 -25.71 16.60 71.79
CA PRO A 416 -26.79 16.86 72.76
C PRO A 416 -27.86 15.77 72.75
N ASP A 417 -28.17 15.20 71.59
CA ASP A 417 -29.24 14.19 71.47
C ASP A 417 -28.93 12.85 72.16
N LEU A 418 -27.64 12.55 72.40
CA LEU A 418 -27.15 11.30 73.00
C LEU A 418 -26.58 11.51 74.41
N GLU A 419 -26.02 12.68 74.68
CA GLU A 419 -25.26 12.98 75.90
C GLU A 419 -25.99 13.93 76.85
N GLU A 420 -27.10 14.58 76.44
CA GLU A 420 -27.95 15.39 77.31
C GLU A 420 -29.03 14.51 77.96
N GLU A 421 -29.03 14.45 79.28
CA GLU A 421 -29.94 13.64 80.10
C GLU A 421 -31.13 14.45 80.61
N TYR A 422 -32.35 13.91 80.47
CA TYR A 422 -33.61 14.48 80.93
C TYR A 422 -34.26 13.55 81.95
N GLU A 423 -34.76 14.11 83.04
CA GLU A 423 -35.48 13.40 84.08
C GLU A 423 -36.99 13.54 83.87
N ASP A 424 -37.73 12.43 83.98
CA ASP A 424 -39.19 12.43 83.96
C ASP A 424 -39.78 12.81 85.34
N LYS A 425 -41.11 12.85 85.46
CA LYS A 425 -41.78 13.20 86.73
C LYS A 425 -41.68 12.10 87.79
N GLU A 426 -41.27 10.89 87.41
CA GLU A 426 -41.10 9.73 88.27
C GLU A 426 -39.64 9.56 88.74
N GLY A 427 -38.74 10.39 88.22
CA GLY A 427 -37.31 10.43 88.57
C GLY A 427 -36.42 9.54 87.71
N ASN A 428 -36.92 9.04 86.57
CA ASN A 428 -36.14 8.23 85.64
C ASN A 428 -35.38 9.13 84.66
N ILE A 429 -34.10 8.81 84.45
CA ILE A 429 -33.20 9.58 83.60
C ILE A 429 -33.09 8.91 82.23
N TYR A 430 -33.39 9.68 81.18
CA TYR A 430 -33.31 9.26 79.78
C TYR A 430 -32.45 10.22 78.98
N ASN A 431 -31.75 9.74 77.95
CA ASN A 431 -31.14 10.64 76.98
C ASN A 431 -32.23 11.44 76.25
N LYS A 432 -31.91 12.65 75.77
CA LYS A 432 -32.84 13.57 75.11
C LYS A 432 -33.67 12.92 74.02
N LYS A 433 -33.07 12.12 73.15
CA LYS A 433 -33.79 11.46 72.05
C LYS A 433 -34.83 10.49 72.58
N THR A 434 -34.44 9.60 73.49
CA THR A 434 -35.33 8.62 74.13
C THR A 434 -36.43 9.32 74.92
N TYR A 435 -36.11 10.40 75.66
CA TYR A 435 -37.10 11.22 76.35
C TYR A 435 -38.12 11.82 75.38
N THR A 436 -37.68 12.44 74.29
CA THR A 436 -38.58 13.04 73.29
C THR A 436 -39.44 12.01 72.56
N ASP A 437 -38.91 10.81 72.30
CA ASP A 437 -39.65 9.73 71.65
C ASP A 437 -40.67 9.12 72.61
N LEU A 438 -40.32 8.91 73.88
CA LEU A 438 -41.25 8.46 74.93
C LEU A 438 -42.36 9.49 75.18
N GLN A 439 -42.01 10.78 75.20
CA GLN A 439 -42.97 11.88 75.33
C GLN A 439 -43.94 11.94 74.13
N ARG A 440 -43.45 11.71 72.91
CA ARG A 440 -44.29 11.64 71.70
C ARG A 440 -45.22 10.43 71.70
N GLN A 441 -44.79 9.31 72.27
CA GLN A 441 -45.59 8.11 72.43
C GLN A 441 -46.57 8.19 73.61
N GLY A 442 -46.47 9.23 74.45
CA GLY A 442 -47.31 9.44 75.62
C GLY A 442 -47.01 8.50 76.79
N LEU A 443 -45.80 7.97 76.85
CA LEU A 443 -45.36 6.99 77.86
C LEU A 443 -44.74 7.64 79.11
N ILE A 444 -44.40 8.94 79.05
CA ILE A 444 -43.85 9.76 80.15
C ILE A 444 -44.43 11.18 80.17
#